data_AF-A0A5E4LAB0-F1
#
_entry.id   AF-A0A5E4LAB0-F1
#
_cell.length_a   1.000
_cell.length_b   1.000
_cell.length_c   1.000
_cell.angle_alpha   90.00
_cell.angle_beta   90.00
_cell.angle_gamma   90.00
#
_symmetry.space_group_name_H-M   'P 1'
#
loop_
_entity.id
_entity.type
_entity.pdbx_description
1 polymer ?
#
loop_
_entity_poly.entity_id
_entity_poly.type
_entity_poly.pdbx_seq_one_letter_code
_entity_poly.pdbx_strand_id
1 'polypeptide(L)'
;MTSEGTKTKPKIDGILEILKSFDLIHSILLFGPRARGKTGRDIDICIIPTREPSLRERLSIDSAVPSGTDISMYYELPVHIRKRISGEGEVLYTKDMYHLLTLLKENDLEYAGYRGVLDGKGMRENISACLRGRPRCMQPDNRRKKYGAS
;
A
#
# COMPACT_ATOMS: atom_id res chain seq x y z
N MET A 1 23.21 24.82 19.03
CA MET A 1 23.39 24.08 17.77
C MET A 1 23.74 22.65 18.14
N THR A 2 22.73 21.80 18.36
CA THR A 2 22.93 20.40 18.74
C THR A 2 22.73 19.52 17.52
N SER A 3 23.83 18.91 17.12
CA SER A 3 23.97 17.93 16.06
C SER A 3 23.50 16.56 16.56
N GLU A 4 22.29 16.12 16.18
CA GLU A 4 21.87 14.73 16.32
C GLU A 4 21.09 14.31 15.07
N GLY A 5 21.75 13.65 14.11
CA GLY A 5 21.06 13.29 12.88
C GLY A 5 21.83 12.43 11.89
N THR A 6 22.70 11.51 12.31
CA THR A 6 23.49 10.70 11.35
C THR A 6 23.85 9.27 11.79
N LYS A 7 23.10 8.60 12.67
CA LYS A 7 23.39 7.19 13.05
C LYS A 7 22.50 6.12 12.41
N THR A 8 21.50 6.48 11.59
CA THR A 8 20.45 5.55 11.13
C THR A 8 20.52 5.12 9.66
N LYS A 9 21.25 5.84 8.80
CA LYS A 9 21.46 5.45 7.38
C LYS A 9 22.21 4.13 7.16
N PRO A 10 23.33 3.81 7.85
CA PRO A 10 24.16 2.66 7.48
C PRO A 10 23.46 1.31 7.71
N LYS A 11 22.43 1.25 8.57
CA LYS A 11 21.63 0.03 8.75
C LYS A 11 20.70 -0.24 7.57
N ILE A 12 20.14 0.79 6.95
CA ILE A 12 19.17 0.62 5.85
C ILE A 12 19.91 0.19 4.58
N ASP A 13 21.07 0.78 4.31
CA ASP A 13 21.87 0.45 3.13
C ASP A 13 22.27 -1.03 3.10
N GLY A 14 22.70 -1.60 4.25
CA GLY A 14 23.02 -3.03 4.34
C GLY A 14 21.80 -3.95 4.10
N ILE A 15 20.61 -3.55 4.59
CA ILE A 15 19.37 -4.29 4.31
C ILE A 15 19.01 -4.21 2.83
N LEU A 16 19.18 -3.03 2.21
CA LEU A 16 18.91 -2.85 0.79
C LEU A 16 19.82 -3.71 -0.09
N GLU A 17 21.10 -3.86 0.26
CA GLU A 17 22.01 -4.74 -0.48
C GLU A 17 21.59 -6.21 -0.40
N ILE A 18 21.23 -6.68 0.79
CA ILE A 18 20.71 -8.04 1.00
C ILE A 18 19.44 -8.24 0.18
N LEU A 19 18.48 -7.32 0.26
CA LEU A 19 17.22 -7.41 -0.46
C LEU A 19 17.44 -7.36 -1.99
N LYS A 20 18.31 -6.48 -2.48
CA LYS A 20 18.64 -6.40 -3.92
C LYS A 20 19.24 -7.67 -4.50
N SER A 21 19.85 -8.53 -3.67
CA SER A 21 20.38 -9.83 -4.13
C SER A 21 19.28 -10.81 -4.56
N PHE A 22 18.03 -10.57 -4.18
CA PHE A 22 16.90 -11.40 -4.58
C PHE A 22 16.26 -10.88 -5.87
N ASP A 23 16.33 -11.69 -6.94
CA ASP A 23 15.75 -11.35 -8.25
C ASP A 23 14.25 -11.08 -8.22
N LEU A 24 13.54 -11.67 -7.25
CA LEU A 24 12.10 -11.51 -7.08
C LEU A 24 11.68 -10.11 -6.63
N ILE A 25 12.59 -9.28 -6.13
CA ILE A 25 12.25 -7.96 -5.61
C ILE A 25 12.14 -6.96 -6.76
N HIS A 26 10.97 -6.33 -6.89
CA HIS A 26 10.73 -5.26 -7.85
C HIS A 26 10.99 -3.89 -7.23
N SER A 27 10.38 -3.62 -6.07
CA SER A 27 10.52 -2.36 -5.35
C SER A 27 10.59 -2.59 -3.84
N ILE A 28 11.31 -1.70 -3.15
CA ILE A 28 11.46 -1.69 -1.70
C ILE A 28 11.03 -0.30 -1.21
N LEU A 29 10.07 -0.28 -0.31
CA LEU A 29 9.53 0.93 0.29
C LEU A 29 9.73 0.87 1.80
N LEU A 30 10.20 1.96 2.39
CA LEU A 30 10.18 2.16 3.82
C LEU A 30 8.83 2.74 4.21
N PHE A 31 8.19 2.18 5.22
CA PHE A 31 6.95 2.75 5.76
C PHE A 31 6.99 2.80 7.28
N GLY A 32 5.90 3.27 7.90
CA GLY A 32 5.78 3.28 9.36
C GLY A 32 6.33 4.53 10.05
N PRO A 33 6.47 4.52 11.39
CA PRO A 33 6.84 5.69 12.19
C PRO A 33 8.21 6.25 11.81
N ARG A 34 9.10 5.41 11.29
CA ARG A 34 10.43 5.81 10.84
C ARG A 34 10.40 6.64 9.56
N ALA A 35 9.50 6.32 8.63
CA ALA A 35 9.24 7.17 7.45
C ALA A 35 8.67 8.55 7.87
N ARG A 36 7.98 8.61 9.01
CA ARG A 36 7.43 9.85 9.59
C ARG A 36 8.43 10.64 10.46
N GLY A 37 9.72 10.26 10.48
CA GLY A 37 10.75 10.92 11.27
C GLY A 37 10.63 10.72 12.78
N LYS A 38 9.80 9.77 13.24
CA LYS A 38 9.73 9.39 14.66
C LYS A 38 10.84 8.37 14.97
N THR A 39 11.34 8.39 16.20
CA THR A 39 12.31 7.41 16.74
C THR A 39 11.66 6.03 16.89
N GLY A 40 11.36 5.39 15.77
CA GLY A 40 11.02 3.97 15.70
C GLY A 40 12.27 3.14 15.86
N ARG A 41 12.27 2.23 16.84
CA ARG A 41 13.35 1.25 17.05
C ARG A 41 13.41 0.26 15.88
N ASP A 42 12.24 -0.13 15.39
CA ASP A 42 12.05 -1.12 14.34
C ASP A 42 11.91 -0.46 12.96
N ILE A 43 12.31 -1.18 11.91
CA ILE A 43 12.28 -0.71 10.52
C ILE A 43 11.19 -1.48 9.78
N ASP A 44 10.09 -0.82 9.41
CA ASP A 44 9.03 -1.43 8.60
C ASP A 44 9.35 -1.29 7.11
N ILE A 45 9.60 -2.41 6.43
CA ILE A 45 9.92 -2.44 5.00
C ILE A 45 8.82 -3.17 4.25
N CYS A 46 8.26 -2.50 3.23
CA CYS A 46 7.32 -3.09 2.30
C CYS A 46 8.05 -3.49 1.02
N ILE A 47 7.90 -4.74 0.64
CA ILE A 47 8.47 -5.28 -0.59
C ILE A 47 7.34 -5.46 -1.60
N ILE A 48 7.57 -4.98 -2.81
CA ILE A 48 6.76 -5.31 -3.98
C ILE A 48 7.55 -6.36 -4.76
N PRO A 49 7.10 -7.62 -4.77
CA PRO A 49 7.75 -8.64 -5.56
C PRO A 49 7.26 -8.60 -7.02
N THR A 50 8.13 -8.97 -7.97
CA THR A 50 7.80 -9.04 -9.41
C THR A 50 6.82 -10.18 -9.71
N ARG A 51 6.80 -11.21 -8.87
CA ARG A 51 5.90 -12.37 -8.93
C ARG A 51 5.51 -12.78 -7.52
N GLU A 52 4.47 -13.58 -7.37
CA GLU A 52 4.14 -14.15 -6.06
C GLU A 52 5.32 -15.00 -5.53
N PRO A 53 5.89 -14.66 -4.36
CA PRO A 53 7.00 -15.41 -3.81
C PRO A 53 6.48 -16.69 -3.16
N SER A 54 7.17 -17.79 -3.41
CA SER A 54 6.91 -19.06 -2.74
C SER A 54 7.19 -18.96 -1.24
N LEU A 55 6.59 -19.86 -0.44
CA LEU A 55 6.82 -19.91 1.01
C LEU A 55 8.32 -20.00 1.37
N ARG A 56 9.08 -20.76 0.58
CA ARG A 56 10.53 -20.90 0.77
C ARG A 56 11.26 -19.58 0.57
N GLU A 57 10.94 -18.85 -0.49
CA GLU A 57 11.57 -17.56 -0.78
C GLU A 57 11.24 -16.52 0.28
N ARG A 58 9.99 -16.51 0.78
CA ARG A 58 9.59 -15.64 1.89
C ARG A 58 10.40 -15.91 3.15
N LEU A 59 10.53 -17.17 3.53
CA LEU A 59 11.36 -17.58 4.67
C LEU A 59 12.82 -17.21 4.47
N SER A 60 13.35 -17.35 3.24
CA SER A 60 14.72 -16.92 2.93
C SER A 60 14.91 -15.42 3.10
N ILE A 61 13.96 -14.60 2.63
CA ILE A 61 14.00 -13.13 2.80
C ILE A 61 13.96 -12.77 4.28
N ASP A 62 13.00 -13.34 5.03
CA ASP A 62 12.84 -13.07 6.47
C ASP A 62 14.10 -13.46 7.27
N SER A 63 14.69 -14.62 6.95
CA SER A 63 15.93 -15.09 7.59
C SER A 63 17.18 -14.28 7.24
N ALA A 64 17.19 -13.62 6.08
CA ALA A 64 18.33 -12.85 5.60
C ALA A 64 18.40 -11.46 6.23
N VAL A 65 17.28 -10.96 6.75
CA VAL A 65 17.17 -9.61 7.28
C VAL A 65 17.47 -9.61 8.79
N PRO A 66 18.23 -8.61 9.29
CA PRO A 66 18.61 -8.53 10.69
C PRO A 66 17.41 -8.30 11.63
N SER A 67 17.51 -8.86 12.84
CA SER A 67 16.55 -8.68 13.93
C SER A 67 16.27 -7.19 14.20
N GLY A 68 14.99 -6.80 14.17
CA GLY A 68 14.52 -5.40 14.30
C GLY A 68 14.05 -4.77 12.98
N THR A 69 13.82 -5.58 11.95
CA THR A 69 13.21 -5.16 10.68
C THR A 69 11.98 -6.01 10.44
N ASP A 70 10.83 -5.37 10.24
CA ASP A 70 9.58 -6.04 9.91
C ASP A 70 9.36 -5.96 8.40
N ILE A 71 9.31 -7.12 7.75
CA ILE A 71 9.11 -7.21 6.31
C ILE A 71 7.64 -7.50 6.04
N SER A 72 7.04 -6.68 5.20
CA SER A 72 5.67 -6.88 4.71
C SER A 72 5.66 -6.98 3.19
N MET A 73 4.84 -7.89 2.66
CA MET A 73 4.60 -7.98 1.22
C MET A 73 3.43 -7.09 0.84
N TYR A 74 3.59 -6.24 -0.17
CA TYR A 74 2.58 -5.25 -0.56
C TYR A 74 1.19 -5.88 -0.82
N TYR A 75 1.15 -7.03 -1.47
CA TYR A 75 -0.09 -7.73 -1.83
C TYR A 75 -0.85 -8.31 -0.63
N GLU A 76 -0.16 -8.56 0.49
CA GLU A 76 -0.77 -9.09 1.72
C GLU A 76 -1.33 -7.99 2.62
N LEU A 77 -0.89 -6.76 2.40
CA LEU A 77 -1.30 -5.63 3.20
C LEU A 77 -2.73 -5.23 2.86
N PRO A 78 -3.57 -4.97 3.88
CA PRO A 78 -4.90 -4.41 3.67
C PRO A 78 -4.85 -3.08 2.89
N VAL A 79 -5.91 -2.80 2.13
CA VAL A 79 -6.04 -1.61 1.27
C VAL A 79 -5.74 -0.30 2.02
N HIS A 80 -6.15 -0.20 3.29
CA HIS A 80 -5.91 1.00 4.10
C HIS A 80 -4.43 1.19 4.48
N ILE A 81 -3.65 0.11 4.65
CA ILE A 81 -2.20 0.18 4.88
C ILE A 81 -1.50 0.52 3.56
N ARG A 82 -1.88 -0.12 2.45
CA ARG A 82 -1.34 0.22 1.13
C ARG A 82 -1.52 1.70 0.79
N LYS A 83 -2.68 2.28 1.13
CA LYS A 83 -2.93 3.71 0.95
C LYS A 83 -2.00 4.58 1.80
N ARG A 84 -1.71 4.17 3.04
CA ARG A 84 -0.72 4.85 3.89
C ARG A 84 0.69 4.77 3.31
N ILE A 85 1.09 3.61 2.79
CA ILE A 85 2.39 3.45 2.13
C ILE A 85 2.50 4.39 0.93
N SER A 86 1.44 4.53 0.13
CA SER A 86 1.45 5.48 -1.00
C SER A 86 1.60 6.94 -0.59
N GLY A 87 1.15 7.33 0.62
CA GLY A 87 1.17 8.72 1.07
C GLY A 87 2.33 9.08 1.98
N GLU A 88 2.78 8.13 2.80
CA GLU A 88 3.80 8.33 3.84
C GLU A 88 5.07 7.50 3.59
N GLY A 89 5.04 6.55 2.65
CA GLY A 89 6.15 5.67 2.36
C GLY A 89 7.26 6.35 1.57
N GLU A 90 8.50 5.99 1.87
CA GLU A 90 9.69 6.41 1.14
C GLU A 90 10.14 5.28 0.21
N VAL A 91 10.28 5.56 -1.08
CA VAL A 91 10.77 4.57 -2.06
C VAL A 91 12.29 4.49 -1.95
N LEU A 92 12.80 3.38 -1.41
CA LEU A 92 14.23 3.15 -1.27
C LEU A 92 14.86 2.54 -2.53
N TYR A 93 14.11 1.69 -3.22
CA TYR A 93 14.56 1.04 -4.45
C TYR A 93 13.37 0.70 -5.34
N THR A 94 13.53 0.84 -6.64
CA THR A 94 12.56 0.34 -7.63
C THR A 94 13.27 -0.03 -8.92
N LYS A 95 12.88 -1.17 -9.53
CA LYS A 95 13.33 -1.57 -10.87
C LYS A 95 12.62 -0.76 -11.95
N ASP A 96 11.29 -0.68 -11.86
CA ASP A 96 10.46 0.10 -12.78
C ASP A 96 9.57 1.08 -12.00
N MET A 97 9.79 2.37 -12.22
CA MET A 97 8.97 3.41 -11.60
C MET A 97 7.53 3.41 -12.16
N TYR A 98 7.36 3.09 -13.44
CA TYR A 98 6.04 3.08 -14.07
C TYR A 98 5.15 1.98 -13.48
N HIS A 99 5.69 0.77 -13.30
CA HIS A 99 4.98 -0.32 -12.64
C HIS A 99 4.59 0.04 -11.20
N LEU A 100 5.51 0.63 -10.44
CA LEU A 100 5.23 1.10 -9.07
C LEU A 100 4.09 2.12 -9.06
N LEU A 101 4.16 3.17 -9.89
CA LEU A 101 3.12 4.20 -9.95
C LEU A 101 1.76 3.64 -10.37
N THR A 102 1.75 2.66 -11.27
CA THR A 102 0.53 1.97 -11.70
C THR A 102 -0.11 1.23 -10.53
N LEU A 103 0.67 0.45 -9.76
CA LEU A 103 0.19 -0.25 -8.56
C LEU A 103 -0.38 0.72 -7.52
N LEU A 104 0.32 1.83 -7.26
CA LEU A 104 -0.18 2.86 -6.33
C LEU A 104 -1.49 3.47 -6.82
N LYS A 105 -1.62 3.70 -8.14
CA LYS A 105 -2.84 4.24 -8.74
C LYS A 105 -4.01 3.26 -8.65
N GLU A 106 -3.77 1.97 -8.89
CA GLU A 106 -4.77 0.92 -8.73
C GLU A 106 -5.25 0.83 -7.28
N ASN A 107 -4.33 0.88 -6.32
CA ASN A 107 -4.68 0.88 -4.91
C ASN A 107 -5.49 2.12 -4.50
N ASP A 108 -5.22 3.28 -5.09
CA ASP A 108 -6.01 4.49 -4.85
C ASP A 108 -7.46 4.36 -5.31
N LEU A 109 -7.68 3.72 -6.45
CA LEU A 109 -9.02 3.44 -6.98
C LEU A 109 -9.76 2.42 -6.09
N GLU A 110 -9.06 1.36 -5.68
CA GLU A 110 -9.60 0.35 -4.76
C GLU A 110 -9.98 0.97 -3.41
N TYR A 111 -9.12 1.81 -2.85
CA TYR A 111 -9.36 2.51 -1.59
C TYR A 111 -10.56 3.45 -1.67
N ALA A 112 -10.77 4.14 -2.80
CA ALA A 112 -11.96 4.97 -3.00
C ALA A 112 -13.26 4.14 -2.94
N GLY A 113 -13.24 2.93 -3.51
CA GLY A 113 -14.34 1.97 -3.39
C GLY A 113 -14.55 1.49 -1.95
N TYR A 114 -13.47 1.12 -1.27
CA TYR A 114 -13.50 0.70 0.14
C TYR A 114 -14.03 1.80 1.07
N ARG A 115 -13.66 3.07 0.83
CA ARG A 115 -14.17 4.21 1.59
C ARG A 115 -15.69 4.37 1.45
N GLY A 116 -16.24 4.12 0.26
CA GLY A 116 -17.70 4.14 0.05
C GLY A 116 -18.47 3.11 0.88
N VAL A 117 -17.83 1.98 1.22
CA VAL A 117 -18.38 0.97 2.13
C VAL A 117 -18.29 1.44 3.59
N LEU A 118 -17.14 1.97 4.00
CA LEU A 118 -16.92 2.49 5.36
C LEU A 118 -17.81 3.71 5.68
N ASP A 119 -18.04 4.59 4.71
CA ASP A 119 -18.88 5.78 4.83
C ASP A 119 -20.39 5.44 4.90
N GLY A 120 -20.76 4.15 4.94
CA GLY A 120 -22.12 3.68 5.21
C GLY A 120 -23.13 3.93 4.09
N LYS A 121 -22.72 4.46 2.93
CA LYS A 121 -23.62 4.70 1.79
C LYS A 121 -24.05 3.38 1.11
N GLY A 122 -23.16 2.39 1.01
CA GLY A 122 -23.49 1.11 0.37
C GLY A 122 -24.38 0.16 1.20
N MET A 123 -24.28 0.21 2.54
CA MET A 123 -25.02 -0.74 3.41
C MET A 123 -26.42 -0.22 3.77
N ARG A 124 -26.58 1.11 3.93
CA ARG A 124 -27.89 1.73 4.20
C ARG A 124 -28.86 1.63 3.03
N GLU A 125 -28.38 1.71 1.79
CA GLU A 125 -29.23 1.54 0.60
C GLU A 125 -29.78 0.12 0.49
N ASN A 126 -28.96 -0.90 0.75
CA ASN A 126 -29.39 -2.30 0.65
C ASN A 126 -30.35 -2.73 1.78
N ILE A 127 -30.10 -2.33 3.03
CA ILE A 127 -30.99 -2.67 4.16
C ILE A 127 -32.34 -1.94 4.01
N SER A 128 -32.34 -0.66 3.62
CA SER A 128 -33.60 0.07 3.41
C SER A 128 -34.37 -0.39 2.17
N ALA A 129 -33.70 -0.97 1.16
CA ALA A 129 -34.35 -1.55 0.00
C ALA A 129 -34.98 -2.91 0.33
N CYS A 130 -34.30 -3.76 1.12
CA CYS A 130 -34.86 -5.01 1.63
C CYS A 130 -36.05 -4.79 2.56
N LEU A 131 -35.97 -3.81 3.48
CA LEU A 131 -37.09 -3.47 4.39
C LEU A 131 -38.30 -2.84 3.69
N ARG A 132 -38.14 -2.38 2.43
CA ARG A 132 -39.21 -1.77 1.62
C ARG A 132 -39.78 -2.67 0.53
N GLY A 133 -39.42 -3.96 0.52
CA GLY A 133 -40.12 -4.98 -0.29
C GLY A 133 -40.17 -4.73 -1.80
N ARG A 134 -39.19 -4.02 -2.40
CA ARG A 134 -39.15 -3.83 -3.85
C ARG A 134 -38.16 -4.79 -4.52
N PRO A 135 -38.59 -5.64 -5.46
CA PRO A 135 -37.68 -6.43 -6.27
C PRO A 135 -36.85 -5.51 -7.16
N ARG A 136 -35.56 -5.84 -7.24
CA ARG A 136 -34.51 -5.13 -7.95
C ARG A 136 -34.65 -5.46 -9.45
N CYS A 137 -35.10 -4.51 -10.27
CA CYS A 137 -35.08 -4.65 -11.74
C CYS A 137 -34.34 -3.43 -12.35
N MET A 138 -33.17 -3.69 -12.98
CA MET A 138 -32.66 -3.15 -14.27
C MET A 138 -32.99 -1.68 -14.64
N GLN A 139 -32.09 -0.76 -15.04
CA GLN A 139 -30.68 -0.71 -15.49
C GLN A 139 -30.16 0.75 -15.29
N PRO A 140 -28.85 1.06 -15.43
CA PRO A 140 -28.38 2.43 -15.59
C PRO A 140 -28.56 2.89 -17.04
N ASP A 141 -29.48 3.84 -17.30
CA ASP A 141 -29.56 4.54 -18.59
C ASP A 141 -28.79 5.88 -18.53
N ASN A 142 -28.02 6.08 -19.58
CA ASN A 142 -26.96 7.03 -19.77
C ASN A 142 -27.54 8.33 -20.34
N ARG A 143 -27.54 9.44 -19.59
CA ARG A 143 -27.75 10.77 -20.19
C ARG A 143 -26.96 11.87 -19.48
N ARG A 144 -25.75 12.11 -20.00
CA ARG A 144 -25.13 13.45 -20.06
C ARG A 144 -26.16 14.46 -20.60
N LYS A 145 -26.35 15.58 -19.91
CA LYS A 145 -26.86 16.91 -20.35
C LYS A 145 -27.02 17.72 -19.05
N LYS A 146 -26.58 18.98 -18.86
CA LYS A 146 -25.93 20.02 -19.66
C LYS A 146 -25.32 20.99 -18.63
N TYR A 147 -24.14 21.53 -18.92
CA TYR A 147 -23.77 22.85 -18.40
C TYR A 147 -24.64 23.89 -19.13
N GLY A 148 -25.16 24.87 -18.39
CA GLY A 148 -25.77 26.08 -18.95
C GLY A 148 -27.04 26.52 -18.23
N ALA A 149 -26.86 27.43 -17.28
CA ALA A 149 -27.81 28.44 -16.81
C ALA A 149 -27.03 29.29 -15.79
N SER A 150 -27.04 30.61 -15.77
CA SER A 150 -27.49 31.67 -16.67
C SER A 150 -26.95 32.95 -16.04
#